data_AF-A0A453CG29-F1
#
_entry.id   AF-A0A453CG29-F1
#
_cell.length_a   1.000
_cell.length_b   1.000
_cell.length_c   1.000
_cell.angle_alpha   90.00
_cell.angle_beta   90.00
_cell.angle_gamma   90.00
#
_symmetry.space_group_name_H-M   'P 1'
#
loop_
_entity.id
_entity.type
_entity.pdbx_description
1 polymer ?
#
loop_
_entity_poly.entity_id
_entity_poly.type
_entity_poly.pdbx_seq_one_letter_code
_entity_poly.pdbx_strand_id
1 'polypeptide(L)'
;YWAPNINVFRDPRWGRGQETPGEDPAMIAAYSVEYVKGFQGEYGDGREGRMMLSACCKHYIAYDLEKWGKFARYTFNAEVNAQDFEDTYEPPFKSCIQEGRASCLMCSYNQVNGVPACARKDLLQKIRDEWGFKGYIVSDCDAVAIIHENQTYTSSDEDSVAIVLKAGMDVNCGSFLIRHTKSAIEKGKIQEEDINHALYNLFSVQLRLGLFEKASENQWFTRLGPSNVCTKEHRELAAEAVRQGTVLLKNDDSFLPLKRSEVSHIAMIGAAANDAYIMGGDYTGAPCDPITFLKGMQAFVPQTTVAGGCKNVSCDSTDGFGEAIEAAKRADIVVVIAGLNLTQETEDLDRVTLLLPGKQQDLVNIIASVTKKPIVLVITGGGPVDVSFAKQDTRIASVLWIGYPGEVGGQVLPEILFGEYNPGE
;
A
#
# COMPACT_ATOMS: atom_id res chain seq x y z
N TYR A 1 2.71 13.07 2.78
CA TYR A 1 2.75 11.61 2.90
C TYR A 1 4.19 11.14 2.75
N TRP A 2 4.62 10.13 3.52
CA TRP A 2 5.93 9.47 3.34
C TRP A 2 5.74 8.23 2.46
N ALA A 3 6.34 8.23 1.28
CA ALA A 3 6.19 7.19 0.27
C ALA A 3 7.43 7.12 -0.63
N PRO A 4 7.75 5.95 -1.21
CA PRO A 4 6.96 4.71 -1.20
C PRO A 4 7.23 3.79 0.01
N ASN A 5 6.26 2.93 0.34
CA ASN A 5 6.48 1.75 1.17
C ASN A 5 7.10 0.65 0.29
N ILE A 6 8.31 0.21 0.66
CA ILE A 6 9.13 -0.74 -0.09
C ILE A 6 9.64 -1.87 0.81
N ASN A 7 8.91 -2.15 1.89
CA ASN A 7 9.12 -3.36 2.66
C ASN A 7 8.67 -4.59 1.86
N VAL A 8 9.27 -5.74 2.17
CA VAL A 8 8.90 -7.02 1.58
C VAL A 8 7.64 -7.55 2.25
N PHE A 9 6.61 -7.90 1.48
CA PHE A 9 5.39 -8.55 1.99
C PHE A 9 5.65 -10.04 2.33
N ARG A 10 6.54 -10.28 3.29
CA ARG A 10 7.07 -11.61 3.60
C ARG A 10 6.03 -12.53 4.24
N ASP A 11 5.29 -12.02 5.22
CA ASP A 11 4.19 -12.77 5.83
C ASP A 11 2.87 -12.32 5.22
N PRO A 12 2.12 -13.20 4.53
CA PRO A 12 0.90 -12.82 3.81
C PRO A 12 -0.20 -12.27 4.72
N ARG A 13 -0.06 -12.40 6.05
CA ARG A 13 -1.01 -11.89 7.03
C ARG A 13 -0.79 -10.43 7.40
N TRP A 14 0.35 -9.84 7.03
CA TRP A 14 0.68 -8.47 7.40
C TRP A 14 -0.38 -7.48 6.90
N GLY A 15 -0.94 -6.70 7.81
CA GLY A 15 -2.04 -5.76 7.54
C GLY A 15 -1.68 -4.64 6.55
N ARG A 16 -0.40 -4.31 6.44
CA ARG A 16 0.12 -3.26 5.56
C ARG A 16 0.82 -3.80 4.31
N GLY A 17 0.78 -5.11 4.07
CA GLY A 17 1.30 -5.68 2.83
C GLY A 17 0.65 -5.10 1.57
N GLN A 18 -0.61 -4.63 1.70
CA GLN A 18 -1.34 -3.88 0.68
C GLN A 18 -0.64 -2.60 0.20
N GLU A 19 0.23 -2.00 1.03
CA GLU A 19 0.98 -0.78 0.67
C GLU A 19 2.23 -1.09 -0.19
N THR A 20 2.62 -2.36 -0.29
CA THR A 20 3.89 -2.78 -0.86
C THR A 20 3.72 -3.35 -2.27
N PRO A 21 4.76 -3.33 -3.11
CA PRO A 21 4.69 -3.92 -4.44
C PRO A 21 4.91 -5.45 -4.43
N GLY A 22 4.76 -6.13 -3.28
CA GLY A 22 4.73 -7.59 -3.18
C GLY A 22 5.83 -8.19 -2.31
N GLU A 23 6.11 -9.48 -2.55
CA GLU A 23 7.02 -10.30 -1.73
C GLU A 23 8.42 -10.49 -2.33
N ASP A 24 8.66 -10.03 -3.56
CA ASP A 24 9.92 -10.23 -4.28
C ASP A 24 10.86 -9.02 -4.18
N PRO A 25 12.05 -9.15 -3.55
CA PRO A 25 12.99 -8.03 -3.39
C PRO A 25 13.40 -7.34 -4.69
N ALA A 26 13.52 -8.08 -5.80
CA ALA A 26 13.93 -7.51 -7.09
C ALA A 26 12.82 -6.67 -7.74
N MET A 27 11.58 -7.14 -7.68
CA MET A 27 10.39 -6.40 -8.10
C MET A 27 10.24 -5.12 -7.27
N ILE A 28 10.34 -5.22 -5.94
CA ILE A 28 10.22 -4.07 -5.05
C ILE A 28 11.33 -3.05 -5.32
N ALA A 29 12.57 -3.51 -5.57
CA ALA A 29 13.67 -2.65 -5.98
C ALA A 29 13.35 -1.89 -7.27
N ALA A 30 12.89 -2.57 -8.33
CA ALA A 30 12.52 -1.93 -9.59
C ALA A 30 11.37 -0.92 -9.42
N TYR A 31 10.33 -1.29 -8.67
CA TYR A 31 9.22 -0.38 -8.32
C TYR A 31 9.72 0.87 -7.61
N SER A 32 10.62 0.71 -6.63
CA SER A 32 11.13 1.84 -5.85
C SER A 32 11.87 2.87 -6.71
N VAL A 33 12.61 2.43 -7.72
CA VAL A 33 13.36 3.31 -8.63
C VAL A 33 12.40 4.16 -9.45
N GLU A 34 11.42 3.53 -10.10
CA GLU A 34 10.47 4.23 -10.96
C GLU A 34 9.52 5.14 -10.15
N TYR A 35 9.08 4.69 -8.97
CA TYR A 35 8.28 5.53 -8.08
C TYR A 35 9.05 6.79 -7.67
N VAL A 36 10.30 6.65 -7.23
CA VAL A 36 11.11 7.79 -6.79
C VAL A 36 11.38 8.74 -7.96
N LYS A 37 11.71 8.24 -9.16
CA LYS A 37 11.91 9.08 -10.36
C LYS A 37 10.66 9.89 -10.70
N GLY A 38 9.50 9.24 -10.75
CA GLY A 38 8.23 9.92 -11.03
C GLY A 38 7.85 10.94 -9.94
N PHE A 39 8.04 10.57 -8.67
CA PHE A 39 7.67 11.41 -7.53
C PHE A 39 8.57 12.63 -7.38
N GLN A 40 9.89 12.45 -7.53
CA GLN A 40 10.87 13.53 -7.41
C GLN A 40 10.98 14.39 -8.67
N GLY A 41 10.45 13.91 -9.80
CA GLY A 41 10.54 14.53 -11.13
C GLY A 41 11.84 14.15 -11.82
N GLU A 42 11.75 13.40 -12.93
CA GLU A 42 12.91 12.82 -13.62
C GLU A 42 14.02 13.83 -13.96
N TYR A 43 15.25 13.39 -13.71
CA TYR A 43 16.49 14.11 -13.96
C TYR A 43 16.97 13.87 -15.40
N GLY A 44 16.40 14.58 -16.37
CA GLY A 44 16.70 14.34 -17.80
C GLY A 44 16.90 15.59 -18.67
N ASP A 45 16.74 16.80 -18.14
CA ASP A 45 16.69 18.03 -18.95
C ASP A 45 17.75 19.09 -18.59
N GLY A 46 18.84 18.68 -17.94
CA GLY A 46 19.93 19.58 -17.56
C GLY A 46 19.67 20.39 -16.29
N ARG A 47 18.59 20.11 -15.54
CA ARG A 47 18.30 20.71 -14.22
C ARG A 47 18.82 19.87 -13.05
N GLU A 48 20.12 19.53 -13.09
CA GLU A 48 20.77 18.82 -11.98
C GLU A 48 20.54 19.55 -10.65
N GLY A 49 20.05 18.81 -9.65
CA GLY A 49 19.90 19.31 -8.28
C GLY A 49 18.52 19.87 -7.90
N ARG A 50 17.54 19.94 -8.80
CA ARG A 50 16.16 20.35 -8.45
C ARG A 50 15.21 19.16 -8.30
N MET A 51 14.18 19.31 -7.47
CA MET A 51 13.24 18.25 -7.13
C MET A 51 11.81 18.80 -7.01
N MET A 52 10.82 18.04 -7.48
CA MET A 52 9.40 18.38 -7.34
C MET A 52 8.86 18.07 -5.94
N LEU A 53 9.08 16.84 -5.46
CA LEU A 53 8.67 16.34 -4.15
C LEU A 53 9.78 15.47 -3.55
N SER A 54 9.88 15.40 -2.23
CA SER A 54 10.85 14.54 -1.54
C SER A 54 10.26 13.14 -1.35
N ALA A 55 10.78 12.14 -2.08
CA ALA A 55 10.39 10.75 -1.89
C ALA A 55 11.06 10.17 -0.64
N CYS A 56 10.30 9.45 0.18
CA CYS A 56 10.75 8.86 1.42
C CYS A 56 10.54 7.34 1.43
N CYS A 57 11.61 6.59 1.14
CA CYS A 57 11.56 5.13 1.16
C CYS A 57 11.43 4.62 2.59
N LYS A 58 10.41 3.79 2.83
CA LYS A 58 10.06 3.30 4.16
C LYS A 58 9.69 1.81 4.13
N HIS A 59 9.80 1.10 5.24
CA HIS A 59 10.28 1.47 6.57
C HIS A 59 11.57 0.71 6.85
N TYR A 60 12.68 1.44 7.00
CA TYR A 60 14.02 0.87 7.14
C TYR A 60 14.28 0.44 8.60
N ILE A 61 14.35 -0.84 8.94
CA ILE A 61 14.31 -2.02 8.06
C ILE A 61 13.65 -3.21 8.79
N ALA A 62 13.33 -4.26 8.03
CA ALA A 62 12.75 -5.51 8.52
C ALA A 62 11.44 -5.29 9.30
N TYR A 63 10.63 -4.35 8.79
CA TYR A 63 9.29 -4.06 9.26
C TYR A 63 8.27 -4.71 8.33
N ASP A 64 7.69 -5.82 8.78
CA ASP A 64 6.72 -6.62 8.01
C ASP A 64 5.60 -7.22 8.89
N LEU A 65 5.31 -6.58 10.03
CA LEU A 65 4.32 -7.04 11.02
C LEU A 65 3.73 -5.86 11.81
N GLU A 66 2.40 -5.80 11.92
CA GLU A 66 1.71 -4.80 12.76
C GLU A 66 1.48 -5.29 14.17
N LYS A 67 0.72 -6.39 14.30
CA LYS A 67 0.25 -6.96 15.55
C LYS A 67 -0.21 -8.39 15.33
N TRP A 68 0.68 -9.34 15.64
CA TRP A 68 0.39 -10.76 15.52
C TRP A 68 0.67 -11.50 16.84
N GLY A 69 -0.38 -12.11 17.40
CA GLY A 69 -0.31 -12.79 18.69
C GLY A 69 0.16 -11.86 19.81
N LYS A 70 1.34 -12.12 20.37
CA LYS A 70 1.98 -11.29 21.41
C LYS A 70 2.95 -10.24 20.87
N PHE A 71 3.19 -10.22 19.56
CA PHE A 71 4.13 -9.32 18.92
C PHE A 71 3.39 -8.09 18.41
N ALA A 72 3.95 -6.91 18.64
CA ALA A 72 3.47 -5.64 18.13
C ALA A 72 4.62 -4.90 17.46
N ARG A 73 4.33 -4.14 16.41
CA ARG A 73 5.28 -3.32 15.64
C ARG A 73 6.23 -2.50 16.49
N TYR A 74 5.71 -1.96 17.60
CA TYR A 74 6.47 -1.11 18.50
C TYR A 74 7.54 -1.85 19.30
N THR A 75 7.44 -3.17 19.50
CA THR A 75 8.30 -3.89 20.45
C THR A 75 8.87 -5.19 19.92
N PHE A 76 8.48 -5.64 18.73
CA PHE A 76 9.08 -6.85 18.16
C PHE A 76 10.55 -6.59 17.79
N ASN A 77 11.36 -7.64 17.94
CA ASN A 77 12.74 -7.67 17.54
C ASN A 77 12.89 -8.62 16.34
N ALA A 78 13.21 -8.06 15.17
CA ALA A 78 13.52 -8.84 13.99
C ALA A 78 14.91 -9.46 14.13
N GLU A 79 15.00 -10.78 14.10
CA GLU A 79 16.28 -11.49 14.06
C GLU A 79 16.65 -11.75 12.59
N VAL A 80 17.58 -10.97 12.07
CA VAL A 80 17.96 -10.97 10.65
C VAL A 80 19.45 -11.30 10.53
N ASN A 81 19.79 -12.39 9.84
CA ASN A 81 21.18 -12.74 9.61
C ASN A 81 21.78 -11.91 8.45
N ALA A 82 23.11 -11.95 8.29
CA ALA A 82 23.80 -11.17 7.26
C ALA A 82 23.36 -11.51 5.83
N GLN A 83 22.98 -12.77 5.57
CA GLN A 83 22.49 -13.18 4.26
C GLN A 83 21.12 -12.58 3.98
N ASP A 84 20.17 -12.66 4.91
CA ASP A 84 18.82 -12.11 4.71
C ASP A 84 18.81 -10.59 4.59
N PHE A 85 19.77 -9.88 5.21
CA PHE A 85 19.96 -8.46 4.94
C PHE A 85 20.26 -8.21 3.47
N GLU A 86 21.27 -8.87 2.91
CA GLU A 86 21.72 -8.63 1.54
C GLU A 86 20.80 -9.27 0.47
N ASP A 87 20.14 -10.38 0.77
CA ASP A 87 19.30 -11.12 -0.18
C ASP A 87 17.84 -10.61 -0.18
N THR A 88 17.33 -10.13 0.96
CA THR A 88 15.89 -9.84 1.13
C THR A 88 15.61 -8.40 1.52
N TYR A 89 16.17 -7.93 2.65
CA TYR A 89 15.67 -6.71 3.29
C TYR A 89 16.31 -5.42 2.75
N GLU A 90 17.60 -5.41 2.41
CA GLU A 90 18.32 -4.23 1.93
C GLU A 90 18.20 -3.94 0.43
N PRO A 91 18.06 -4.92 -0.50
CA PRO A 91 18.02 -4.64 -1.93
C PRO A 91 17.01 -3.57 -2.38
N PRO A 92 15.77 -3.55 -1.86
CA PRO A 92 14.82 -2.48 -2.19
C PRO A 92 15.32 -1.09 -1.79
N PHE A 93 15.84 -0.95 -0.58
CA PHE A 93 16.31 0.34 -0.06
C PHE A 93 17.59 0.81 -0.74
N LYS A 94 18.51 -0.12 -1.01
CA LYS A 94 19.74 0.16 -1.75
C LYS A 94 19.43 0.70 -3.14
N SER A 95 18.50 0.06 -3.87
CA SER A 95 18.09 0.51 -5.21
C SER A 95 17.35 1.85 -5.15
N CYS A 96 16.45 2.03 -4.19
CA CYS A 96 15.79 3.32 -3.94
C CYS A 96 16.79 4.47 -3.76
N ILE A 97 17.89 4.21 -3.04
CA ILE A 97 18.91 5.23 -2.75
C ILE A 97 19.88 5.43 -3.91
N GLN A 98 20.44 4.36 -4.46
CA GLN A 98 21.52 4.46 -5.46
C GLN A 98 20.99 4.78 -6.86
N GLU A 99 19.90 4.13 -7.25
CA GLU A 99 19.32 4.25 -8.59
C GLU A 99 18.15 5.24 -8.61
N GLY A 100 17.23 5.12 -7.64
CA GLY A 100 16.11 6.06 -7.48
C GLY A 100 16.56 7.45 -7.01
N ARG A 101 17.68 7.54 -6.27
CA ARG A 101 18.19 8.78 -5.66
C ARG A 101 17.18 9.45 -4.73
N ALA A 102 16.48 8.66 -3.92
CA ALA A 102 15.54 9.19 -2.94
C ALA A 102 16.20 10.23 -2.00
N SER A 103 15.45 11.26 -1.63
CA SER A 103 15.91 12.32 -0.73
C SER A 103 15.53 12.10 0.73
N CYS A 104 14.69 11.11 1.01
CA CYS A 104 14.29 10.74 2.35
C CYS A 104 14.32 9.22 2.53
N LEU A 105 14.67 8.79 3.74
CA LEU A 105 14.53 7.43 4.22
C LEU A 105 13.81 7.50 5.57
N MET A 106 12.86 6.61 5.80
CA MET A 106 12.20 6.50 7.10
C MET A 106 12.72 5.29 7.85
N CYS A 107 13.23 5.47 9.07
CA CYS A 107 13.57 4.37 9.96
C CYS A 107 12.32 3.83 10.69
N SER A 108 12.22 2.51 10.83
CA SER A 108 11.04 1.82 11.35
C SER A 108 10.92 1.84 12.88
N TYR A 109 9.78 1.36 13.40
CA TYR A 109 9.54 1.20 14.84
C TYR A 109 10.39 0.10 15.48
N ASN A 110 10.46 -1.06 14.84
CA ASN A 110 10.90 -2.30 15.45
C ASN A 110 12.38 -2.29 15.85
N GLN A 111 12.77 -3.27 16.67
CA GLN A 111 14.17 -3.61 16.85
C GLN A 111 14.62 -4.54 15.73
N VAL A 112 15.90 -4.46 15.39
CA VAL A 112 16.56 -5.44 14.52
C VAL A 112 17.82 -5.90 15.25
N ASN A 113 17.95 -7.21 15.47
CA ASN A 113 19.03 -7.83 16.24
C ASN A 113 19.29 -7.15 17.59
N GLY A 114 18.22 -6.77 18.29
CA GLY A 114 18.25 -6.21 19.65
C GLY A 114 18.44 -4.70 19.74
N VAL A 115 18.50 -3.97 18.62
CA VAL A 115 18.69 -2.52 18.63
C VAL A 115 17.58 -1.84 17.80
N PRO A 116 16.92 -0.78 18.31
CA PRO A 116 15.84 -0.08 17.60
C PRO A 116 16.31 0.46 16.24
N ALA A 117 15.51 0.33 15.19
CA ALA A 117 15.93 0.67 13.83
C ALA A 117 16.38 2.14 13.67
N CYS A 118 15.68 3.09 14.29
CA CYS A 118 16.11 4.50 14.31
C CYS A 118 17.37 4.79 15.14
N ALA A 119 17.84 3.82 15.94
CA ALA A 119 19.07 3.88 16.72
C ALA A 119 20.18 2.95 16.18
N ARG A 120 19.96 2.25 15.05
CA ARG A 120 20.93 1.35 14.40
C ARG A 120 22.03 2.14 13.67
N LYS A 121 22.97 2.69 14.44
CA LYS A 121 24.07 3.48 13.88
C LYS A 121 24.83 2.76 12.75
N ASP A 122 25.12 1.48 12.91
CA ASP A 122 25.80 0.68 11.90
C ASP A 122 25.05 0.70 10.55
N LEU A 123 23.73 0.49 10.57
CA LEU A 123 22.91 0.47 9.36
C LEU A 123 22.69 1.88 8.78
N LEU A 124 22.41 2.87 9.63
CA LEU A 124 22.16 4.25 9.18
C LEU A 124 23.44 4.92 8.63
N GLN A 125 24.62 4.56 9.15
CA GLN A 125 25.89 5.02 8.58
C GLN A 125 26.25 4.26 7.30
N LYS A 126 26.02 2.94 7.22
CA LYS A 126 26.16 2.16 5.97
C LYS A 126 25.42 2.81 4.80
N ILE A 127 24.18 3.26 5.02
CA ILE A 127 23.39 3.97 4.01
C ILE A 127 24.10 5.23 3.48
N ARG A 128 24.76 6.00 4.34
CA ARG A 128 25.46 7.22 3.93
C ARG A 128 26.81 6.91 3.30
N ASP A 129 27.61 6.09 3.96
CA ASP A 129 29.01 5.86 3.62
C ASP A 129 29.16 4.90 2.43
N GLU A 130 28.36 3.83 2.39
CA GLU A 130 28.46 2.79 1.35
C GLU A 130 27.46 3.03 0.21
N TRP A 131 26.22 3.40 0.52
CA TRP A 131 25.20 3.63 -0.52
C TRP A 131 25.17 5.06 -1.04
N GLY A 132 25.89 5.99 -0.39
CA GLY A 132 26.04 7.37 -0.85
C GLY A 132 24.78 8.22 -0.69
N PHE A 133 23.94 7.94 0.32
CA PHE A 133 22.71 8.68 0.56
C PHE A 133 22.96 10.16 0.86
N LYS A 134 22.34 11.05 0.06
CA LYS A 134 22.47 12.53 0.18
C LYS A 134 21.16 13.18 0.62
N GLY A 135 20.38 12.50 1.45
CA GLY A 135 19.08 12.95 1.94
C GLY A 135 19.03 13.08 3.46
N TYR A 136 17.80 13.19 3.98
CA TYR A 136 17.54 13.14 5.42
C TYR A 136 16.86 11.83 5.84
N ILE A 137 17.12 11.39 7.07
CA ILE A 137 16.48 10.22 7.67
C ILE A 137 15.43 10.71 8.67
N VAL A 138 14.20 10.26 8.52
CA VAL A 138 13.07 10.58 9.40
C VAL A 138 12.67 9.36 10.23
N SER A 139 12.22 9.56 11.47
CA SER A 139 11.59 8.48 12.25
C SER A 139 10.18 8.19 11.74
N ASP A 140 9.72 6.95 11.89
CA ASP A 140 8.28 6.69 11.93
C ASP A 140 7.63 7.40 13.14
N CYS A 141 6.29 7.44 13.22
CA CYS A 141 5.52 8.31 14.10
C CYS A 141 4.86 7.61 15.29
N ASP A 142 5.44 7.52 16.48
CA ASP A 142 6.54 8.29 17.07
C ASP A 142 7.68 7.36 17.50
N ALA A 143 8.42 6.80 16.54
CA ALA A 143 9.40 5.74 16.79
C ALA A 143 10.50 6.13 17.79
N VAL A 144 10.81 7.42 17.92
CA VAL A 144 11.77 7.89 18.94
C VAL A 144 11.20 7.74 20.35
N ALA A 145 9.94 8.07 20.56
CA ALA A 145 9.27 7.87 21.86
C ALA A 145 9.22 6.38 22.22
N ILE A 146 8.89 5.53 21.23
CA ILE A 146 8.78 4.07 21.39
C ILE A 146 10.08 3.45 21.93
N ILE A 147 11.26 3.96 21.56
CA ILE A 147 12.57 3.49 22.05
C ILE A 147 12.65 3.50 23.58
N HIS A 148 12.16 4.56 24.21
CA HIS A 148 12.15 4.68 25.66
C HIS A 148 10.87 4.09 26.27
N GLU A 149 9.71 4.55 25.81
CA GLU A 149 8.42 4.35 26.46
C GLU A 149 7.94 2.89 26.37
N ASN A 150 8.28 2.18 25.31
CA ASN A 150 7.78 0.82 25.04
C ASN A 150 8.89 -0.22 24.96
N GLN A 151 10.02 0.11 24.34
CA GLN A 151 11.14 -0.81 24.16
C GLN A 151 12.09 -0.81 25.35
N THR A 152 12.03 0.20 26.22
CA THR A 152 12.91 0.35 27.40
C THR A 152 14.40 0.28 27.07
N TYR A 153 14.77 0.64 25.82
CA TYR A 153 16.12 0.50 25.31
C TYR A 153 17.07 1.56 25.88
N THR A 154 16.56 2.76 26.14
CA THR A 154 17.31 3.84 26.79
C THR A 154 16.83 4.10 28.21
N SER A 155 17.73 4.58 29.07
CA SER A 155 17.45 4.85 30.48
C SER A 155 16.71 6.17 30.73
N SER A 156 16.71 7.10 29.77
CA SER A 156 15.91 8.33 29.82
C SER A 156 15.48 8.79 28.43
N ASP A 157 14.57 9.77 28.39
CA ASP A 157 14.16 10.45 27.16
C ASP A 157 15.34 11.13 26.46
N GLU A 158 16.24 11.77 27.21
CA GLU A 158 17.42 12.42 26.63
C GLU A 158 18.42 11.43 26.06
N ASP A 159 18.52 10.22 26.63
CA ASP A 159 19.30 9.14 26.04
C ASP A 159 18.69 8.66 24.72
N SER A 160 17.35 8.67 24.59
CA SER A 160 16.66 8.40 23.33
C SER A 160 16.92 9.48 22.28
N VAL A 161 16.88 10.77 22.65
CA VAL A 161 17.29 11.86 21.74
C VAL A 161 18.75 11.67 21.31
N ALA A 162 19.64 11.39 22.25
CA ALA A 162 21.07 11.30 21.98
C ALA A 162 21.41 10.14 21.05
N ILE A 163 20.79 8.97 21.25
CA ILE A 163 21.13 7.81 20.45
C ILE A 163 20.66 7.93 19.00
N VAL A 164 19.46 8.45 18.75
CA VAL A 164 18.94 8.56 17.38
C VAL A 164 19.68 9.61 16.55
N LEU A 165 19.98 10.78 17.13
CA LEU A 165 20.76 11.82 16.46
C LEU A 165 22.17 11.33 16.12
N LYS A 166 22.84 10.68 17.09
CA LYS A 166 24.19 10.13 16.88
C LYS A 166 24.23 8.90 15.97
N ALA A 167 23.10 8.21 15.80
CA ALA A 167 22.97 7.13 14.82
C ALA A 167 22.86 7.67 13.39
N GLY A 168 22.31 8.89 13.21
CA GLY A 168 22.19 9.56 11.92
C GLY A 168 20.74 9.86 11.50
N MET A 169 19.77 9.70 12.41
CA MET A 169 18.41 10.19 12.23
C MET A 169 18.40 11.72 12.29
N ASP A 170 17.73 12.37 11.33
CA ASP A 170 17.72 13.83 11.19
C ASP A 170 16.41 14.47 11.66
N VAL A 171 15.28 13.78 11.44
CA VAL A 171 13.94 14.31 11.72
C VAL A 171 13.15 13.33 12.58
N ASN A 172 12.53 13.82 13.66
CA ASN A 172 11.54 13.03 14.39
C ASN A 172 10.15 13.34 13.85
N CYS A 173 9.49 12.32 13.30
CA CYS A 173 8.05 12.38 13.16
C CYS A 173 7.41 12.23 14.55
N GLY A 174 7.04 13.35 15.14
CA GLY A 174 6.49 13.36 16.49
C GLY A 174 6.87 14.63 17.21
N SER A 175 6.76 14.58 18.54
CA SER A 175 7.09 15.72 19.41
C SER A 175 8.25 15.42 20.34
N PHE A 176 8.84 14.22 20.27
CA PHE A 176 9.82 13.75 21.24
C PHE A 176 11.09 14.60 21.24
N LEU A 177 11.67 14.87 20.06
CA LEU A 177 12.83 15.76 19.96
C LEU A 177 12.48 17.19 20.41
N ILE A 178 11.31 17.72 20.06
CA ILE A 178 10.86 19.06 20.49
C ILE A 178 10.83 19.15 22.02
N ARG A 179 10.35 18.10 22.70
CA ARG A 179 10.22 18.05 24.16
C ARG A 179 11.55 17.89 24.88
N HIS A 180 12.47 17.08 24.36
CA HIS A 180 13.60 16.56 25.14
C HIS A 180 14.99 17.04 24.66
N THR A 181 15.13 17.62 23.47
CA THR A 181 16.45 18.01 22.92
C THR A 181 17.19 19.03 23.78
N LYS A 182 16.50 20.06 24.29
CA LYS A 182 17.13 21.07 25.15
C LYS A 182 17.72 20.45 26.42
N SER A 183 16.97 19.59 27.10
CA SER A 183 17.44 18.88 28.29
C SER A 183 18.62 17.96 27.97
N ALA A 184 18.63 17.32 26.78
CA ALA A 184 19.73 16.48 26.35
C ALA A 184 21.04 17.27 26.16
N ILE A 185 20.97 18.51 25.67
CA ILE A 185 22.12 19.43 25.60
C ILE A 185 22.57 19.82 27.02
N GLU A 186 21.64 20.26 27.87
CA GLU A 186 21.94 20.72 29.25
C GLU A 186 22.59 19.61 30.10
N LYS A 187 22.22 18.34 29.86
CA LYS A 187 22.80 17.16 30.48
C LYS A 187 24.09 16.66 29.80
N GLY A 188 24.56 17.33 28.75
CA GLY A 188 25.78 16.96 28.01
C GLY A 188 25.66 15.65 27.22
N LYS A 189 24.42 15.19 26.93
CA LYS A 189 24.16 13.95 26.19
C LYS A 189 24.36 14.13 24.68
N ILE A 190 24.09 15.33 24.16
CA ILE A 190 24.36 15.75 22.79
C ILE A 190 25.01 17.13 22.78
N GLN A 191 25.60 17.50 21.65
CA GLN A 191 26.12 18.83 21.36
C GLN A 191 25.30 19.50 20.26
N GLU A 192 25.43 20.81 20.12
CA GLU A 192 24.77 21.58 19.04
C GLU A 192 25.17 21.05 17.64
N GLU A 193 26.39 20.54 17.49
CA GLU A 193 26.87 19.91 16.25
C GLU A 193 26.01 18.70 15.83
N ASP A 194 25.52 17.90 16.78
CA ASP A 194 24.63 16.76 16.49
C ASP A 194 23.32 17.23 15.83
N ILE A 195 22.84 18.41 16.21
CA ILE A 195 21.65 19.06 15.65
C ILE A 195 21.98 19.72 14.31
N ASN A 196 23.13 20.38 14.20
CA ASN A 196 23.56 21.04 12.97
C ASN A 196 23.68 20.04 11.80
N HIS A 197 24.18 18.83 12.04
CA HIS A 197 24.20 17.77 11.04
C HIS A 197 22.79 17.38 10.56
N ALA A 198 21.86 17.19 11.49
CA ALA A 198 20.47 16.87 11.17
C ALA A 198 19.80 17.98 10.34
N LEU A 199 19.99 19.24 10.75
CA LEU A 199 19.49 20.41 10.04
C LEU A 199 20.14 20.56 8.66
N TYR A 200 21.44 20.31 8.54
CA TYR A 200 22.15 20.36 7.26
C TYR A 200 21.54 19.40 6.24
N ASN A 201 21.28 18.16 6.63
CA ASN A 201 20.66 17.15 5.76
C ASN A 201 19.25 17.56 5.33
N LEU A 202 18.41 17.99 6.28
CA LEU A 202 17.03 18.43 6.00
C LEU A 202 16.99 19.66 5.10
N PHE A 203 17.72 20.73 5.43
CA PHE A 203 17.70 21.97 4.66
C PHE A 203 18.35 21.79 3.29
N SER A 204 19.32 20.89 3.13
CA SER A 204 19.87 20.55 1.82
C SER A 204 18.80 19.97 0.88
N VAL A 205 17.83 19.20 1.39
CA VAL A 205 16.67 18.75 0.60
C VAL A 205 15.70 19.90 0.33
N GLN A 206 15.38 20.71 1.34
CA GLN A 206 14.48 21.86 1.16
C GLN A 206 14.99 22.90 0.15
N LEU A 207 16.31 23.09 0.07
CA LEU A 207 16.95 23.93 -0.95
C LEU A 207 16.79 23.33 -2.35
N ARG A 208 16.96 22.01 -2.51
CA ARG A 208 16.72 21.31 -3.79
C ARG A 208 15.25 21.34 -4.23
N LEU A 209 14.32 21.38 -3.27
CA LEU A 209 12.90 21.61 -3.51
C LEU A 209 12.56 23.07 -3.87
N GLY A 210 13.52 23.99 -3.75
CA GLY A 210 13.32 25.40 -4.09
C GLY A 210 12.45 26.19 -3.09
N LEU A 211 12.25 25.70 -1.86
CA LEU A 211 11.34 26.31 -0.87
C LEU A 211 11.73 27.73 -0.43
N PHE A 212 12.98 28.12 -0.65
CA PHE A 212 13.52 29.44 -0.32
C PHE A 212 13.63 30.38 -1.53
N GLU A 213 13.29 29.90 -2.72
CA GLU A 213 13.32 30.69 -3.96
C GLU A 213 11.98 31.42 -4.16
N LYS A 214 12.01 32.59 -4.80
CA LYS A 214 10.77 33.22 -5.27
C LYS A 214 10.22 32.40 -6.43
N ALA A 215 8.90 32.22 -6.45
CA ALA A 215 8.20 31.64 -7.60
C ALA A 215 8.67 32.32 -8.89
N SER A 216 9.25 31.55 -9.79
CA SER A 216 9.83 32.04 -11.04
C SER A 216 9.42 31.12 -12.18
N GLU A 217 9.50 31.61 -13.41
CA GLU A 217 9.14 30.82 -14.61
C GLU A 217 9.96 29.52 -14.74
N ASN A 218 11.15 29.47 -14.13
CA ASN A 218 12.05 28.31 -14.13
C ASN A 218 11.67 27.22 -13.10
N GLN A 219 10.64 27.43 -12.28
CA GLN A 219 10.08 26.44 -11.34
C GLN A 219 8.64 26.09 -11.74
N TRP A 220 8.47 25.34 -12.83
CA TRP A 220 7.15 25.10 -13.41
C TRP A 220 6.13 24.52 -12.42
N PHE A 221 6.58 23.71 -11.45
CA PHE A 221 5.74 23.09 -10.44
C PHE A 221 5.13 24.10 -9.45
N THR A 222 5.69 25.31 -9.29
CA THR A 222 5.07 26.36 -8.45
C THR A 222 3.81 26.97 -9.09
N ARG A 223 3.52 26.62 -10.35
CA ARG A 223 2.29 27.03 -11.06
C ARG A 223 1.17 26.00 -10.96
N LEU A 224 1.45 24.83 -10.38
CA LEU A 224 0.44 23.79 -10.19
C LEU A 224 -0.57 24.25 -9.13
N GLY A 225 -1.85 23.98 -9.39
CA GLY A 225 -2.94 24.32 -8.49
C GLY A 225 -4.11 23.36 -8.62
N PRO A 226 -5.28 23.69 -8.04
CA PRO A 226 -6.45 22.81 -8.03
C PRO A 226 -6.90 22.33 -9.42
N SER A 227 -6.70 23.13 -10.47
CA SER A 227 -7.04 22.73 -11.85
C SER A 227 -6.14 21.62 -12.43
N ASN A 228 -5.00 21.36 -11.80
CA ASN A 228 -4.11 20.26 -12.15
C ASN A 228 -4.40 18.97 -11.36
N VAL A 229 -5.37 18.99 -10.44
CA VAL A 229 -5.79 17.82 -9.67
C VAL A 229 -7.03 17.23 -10.34
N CYS A 230 -7.17 15.89 -10.33
CA CYS A 230 -8.34 15.19 -10.90
C CYS A 230 -8.56 15.43 -12.40
N THR A 231 -7.50 15.71 -13.19
CA THR A 231 -7.64 15.87 -14.64
C THR A 231 -8.09 14.55 -15.29
N LYS A 232 -8.59 14.63 -16.54
CA LYS A 232 -8.97 13.43 -17.28
C LYS A 232 -7.77 12.50 -17.46
N GLU A 233 -6.60 13.07 -17.72
CA GLU A 233 -5.35 12.36 -17.93
C GLU A 233 -4.90 11.62 -16.66
N HIS A 234 -5.05 12.21 -15.48
CA HIS A 234 -4.73 11.55 -14.21
C HIS A 234 -5.67 10.36 -13.93
N ARG A 235 -6.97 10.52 -14.20
CA ARG A 235 -7.94 9.43 -14.03
C ARG A 235 -7.73 8.31 -15.05
N GLU A 236 -7.33 8.64 -16.28
CA GLU A 236 -6.98 7.64 -17.29
C GLU A 236 -5.72 6.86 -16.89
N LEU A 237 -4.71 7.54 -16.34
CA LEU A 237 -3.52 6.87 -15.81
C LEU A 237 -3.87 5.93 -14.65
N ALA A 238 -4.78 6.34 -13.76
CA ALA A 238 -5.28 5.46 -12.70
C ALA A 238 -6.03 4.26 -13.28
N ALA A 239 -6.86 4.45 -14.31
CA ALA A 239 -7.57 3.36 -14.98
C ALA A 239 -6.58 2.39 -15.65
N GLU A 240 -5.54 2.91 -16.30
CA GLU A 240 -4.49 2.10 -16.91
C GLU A 240 -3.73 1.26 -15.88
N ALA A 241 -3.42 1.82 -14.71
CA ALA A 241 -2.80 1.08 -13.63
C ALA A 241 -3.68 -0.09 -13.13
N VAL A 242 -5.00 0.11 -13.04
CA VAL A 242 -5.94 -0.96 -12.65
C VAL A 242 -6.09 -2.00 -13.76
N ARG A 243 -6.11 -1.58 -15.04
CA ARG A 243 -6.16 -2.48 -16.19
C ARG A 243 -4.96 -3.43 -16.19
N GLN A 244 -3.75 -2.89 -16.12
CA GLN A 244 -2.51 -3.66 -16.09
C GLN A 244 -2.33 -4.46 -14.78
N GLY A 245 -2.86 -3.96 -13.66
CA GLY A 245 -2.73 -4.59 -12.35
C GLY A 245 -3.74 -5.70 -12.05
N THR A 246 -4.80 -5.84 -12.86
CA THR A 246 -5.81 -6.88 -12.63
C THR A 246 -5.29 -8.24 -13.08
N VAL A 247 -5.45 -9.27 -12.24
CA VAL A 247 -4.93 -10.62 -12.51
C VAL A 247 -6.08 -11.59 -12.75
N LEU A 248 -6.08 -12.25 -13.91
CA LEU A 248 -6.99 -13.35 -14.21
C LEU A 248 -6.42 -14.67 -13.67
N LEU A 249 -6.98 -15.17 -12.57
CA LEU A 249 -6.50 -16.36 -11.86
C LEU A 249 -7.07 -17.68 -12.40
N LYS A 250 -8.29 -17.62 -12.95
CA LYS A 250 -9.00 -18.77 -13.51
C LYS A 250 -9.93 -18.30 -14.64
N ASN A 251 -9.96 -19.05 -15.75
CA ASN A 251 -10.90 -18.84 -16.84
C ASN A 251 -11.21 -20.18 -17.54
N ASP A 252 -12.27 -20.86 -17.12
CA ASP A 252 -12.68 -22.14 -17.67
C ASP A 252 -13.35 -21.96 -19.03
N ASP A 253 -13.08 -22.88 -19.96
CA ASP A 253 -13.70 -22.95 -21.30
C ASP A 253 -13.67 -21.63 -22.10
N SER A 254 -12.67 -20.78 -21.85
CA SER A 254 -12.59 -19.43 -22.43
C SER A 254 -13.86 -18.60 -22.19
N PHE A 255 -14.46 -18.73 -20.99
CA PHE A 255 -15.70 -18.06 -20.62
C PHE A 255 -15.60 -16.53 -20.73
N LEU A 256 -14.51 -15.93 -20.23
CA LEU A 256 -14.17 -14.54 -20.50
C LEU A 256 -13.32 -14.44 -21.79
N PRO A 257 -13.51 -13.37 -22.59
CA PRO A 257 -14.43 -12.23 -22.34
C PRO A 257 -15.89 -12.52 -22.70
N LEU A 258 -16.80 -11.86 -21.98
CA LEU A 258 -18.24 -11.86 -22.24
C LEU A 258 -18.58 -11.06 -23.50
N LYS A 259 -19.60 -11.50 -24.22
CA LYS A 259 -20.13 -10.75 -25.36
C LYS A 259 -21.36 -9.95 -24.94
N ARG A 260 -21.31 -8.63 -25.16
CA ARG A 260 -22.42 -7.72 -24.84
C ARG A 260 -23.76 -8.14 -25.46
N SER A 261 -23.75 -8.78 -26.63
CA SER A 261 -24.97 -9.25 -27.31
C SER A 261 -25.60 -10.50 -26.68
N GLU A 262 -24.88 -11.22 -25.83
CA GLU A 262 -25.31 -12.50 -25.26
C GLU A 262 -25.72 -12.38 -23.78
N VAL A 263 -25.49 -11.23 -23.15
CA VAL A 263 -25.76 -10.98 -21.72
C VAL A 263 -26.83 -9.91 -21.57
N SER A 264 -28.02 -10.30 -21.12
CA SER A 264 -29.12 -9.35 -20.91
C SER A 264 -29.26 -8.94 -19.45
N HIS A 265 -28.91 -9.82 -18.51
CA HIS A 265 -29.01 -9.55 -17.07
C HIS A 265 -27.79 -10.02 -16.29
N ILE A 266 -27.22 -9.14 -15.45
CA ILE A 266 -26.14 -9.48 -14.49
C ILE A 266 -26.63 -9.28 -13.06
N ALA A 267 -26.31 -10.23 -12.18
CA ALA A 267 -26.43 -10.03 -10.74
C ALA A 267 -25.05 -9.77 -10.13
N MET A 268 -24.86 -8.57 -9.58
CA MET A 268 -23.68 -8.18 -8.79
C MET A 268 -23.94 -8.50 -7.32
N ILE A 269 -23.20 -9.44 -6.76
CA ILE A 269 -23.42 -9.93 -5.41
C ILE A 269 -22.20 -9.65 -4.54
N GLY A 270 -22.38 -9.13 -3.33
CA GLY A 270 -21.32 -8.94 -2.36
C GLY A 270 -21.37 -7.56 -1.71
N ALA A 271 -20.86 -7.48 -0.47
CA ALA A 271 -20.87 -6.24 0.31
C ALA A 271 -20.14 -5.08 -0.39
N ALA A 272 -19.18 -5.39 -1.25
CA ALA A 272 -18.38 -4.42 -1.99
C ALA A 272 -18.98 -3.99 -3.34
N ALA A 273 -20.06 -4.62 -3.81
CA ALA A 273 -20.56 -4.44 -5.18
C ALA A 273 -21.03 -3.01 -5.48
N ASN A 274 -21.47 -2.26 -4.47
CA ASN A 274 -21.97 -0.89 -4.63
C ASN A 274 -21.37 0.10 -3.62
N ASP A 275 -20.10 -0.09 -3.26
CA ASP A 275 -19.36 0.84 -2.42
C ASP A 275 -18.01 1.14 -3.09
N ALA A 276 -17.79 2.40 -3.45
CA ALA A 276 -16.58 2.81 -4.13
C ALA A 276 -15.48 3.31 -3.18
N TYR A 277 -15.82 3.63 -1.93
CA TYR A 277 -14.86 4.15 -0.95
C TYR A 277 -13.97 3.04 -0.39
N ILE A 278 -14.48 1.81 -0.35
CA ILE A 278 -13.72 0.63 0.10
C ILE A 278 -12.66 0.17 -0.91
N MET A 279 -12.63 0.72 -2.13
CA MET A 279 -11.73 0.29 -3.20
C MET A 279 -10.34 0.92 -3.12
N GLY A 280 -10.12 1.92 -2.25
CA GLY A 280 -8.86 2.66 -2.17
C GLY A 280 -7.75 1.99 -1.36
N GLY A 281 -8.08 1.05 -0.45
CA GLY A 281 -7.11 0.61 0.55
C GLY A 281 -6.81 1.73 1.55
N ASP A 282 -5.69 1.61 2.28
CA ASP A 282 -5.28 2.61 3.27
C ASP A 282 -4.52 3.78 2.62
N TYR A 283 -4.09 4.76 3.43
CA TYR A 283 -3.39 5.99 2.99
C TYR A 283 -4.00 6.71 1.77
N THR A 284 -5.30 6.52 1.52
CA THR A 284 -6.03 7.08 0.38
C THR A 284 -6.75 8.37 0.75
N GLY A 285 -6.65 9.39 -0.12
CA GLY A 285 -7.38 10.65 0.01
C GLY A 285 -8.85 10.54 -0.46
N ALA A 286 -9.55 11.68 -0.48
CA ALA A 286 -10.90 11.71 -1.07
C ALA A 286 -10.81 11.49 -2.59
N PRO A 287 -11.52 10.50 -3.17
CA PRO A 287 -11.53 10.26 -4.60
C PRO A 287 -12.22 11.42 -5.36
N CYS A 288 -11.84 11.63 -6.62
CA CYS A 288 -12.35 12.71 -7.43
C CYS A 288 -13.77 12.43 -7.95
N ASP A 289 -13.98 11.25 -8.52
CA ASP A 289 -15.26 10.82 -9.12
C ASP A 289 -15.36 9.28 -9.06
N PRO A 290 -15.60 8.71 -7.88
CA PRO A 290 -15.55 7.27 -7.69
C PRO A 290 -16.72 6.56 -8.39
N ILE A 291 -16.41 5.47 -9.10
CA ILE A 291 -17.37 4.63 -9.81
C ILE A 291 -17.48 3.29 -9.09
N THR A 292 -18.67 2.93 -8.61
CA THR A 292 -18.92 1.60 -8.02
C THR A 292 -18.90 0.51 -9.09
N PHE A 293 -18.60 -0.73 -8.72
CA PHE A 293 -18.71 -1.88 -9.62
C PHE A 293 -20.11 -2.00 -10.25
N LEU A 294 -21.17 -1.77 -9.46
CA LEU A 294 -22.53 -1.72 -9.97
C LEU A 294 -22.71 -0.65 -11.06
N LYS A 295 -22.29 0.59 -10.81
CA LYS A 295 -22.46 1.71 -11.75
C LYS A 295 -21.71 1.45 -13.05
N GLY A 296 -20.49 0.95 -12.98
CA GLY A 296 -19.72 0.62 -14.18
C GLY A 296 -20.32 -0.55 -14.96
N MET A 297 -20.77 -1.61 -14.28
CA MET A 297 -21.44 -2.73 -14.93
C MET A 297 -22.74 -2.32 -15.63
N GLN A 298 -23.52 -1.42 -15.02
CA GLN A 298 -24.74 -0.86 -15.60
C GLN A 298 -24.50 -0.09 -16.90
N ALA A 299 -23.30 0.45 -17.13
CA ALA A 299 -22.93 1.09 -18.40
C ALA A 299 -22.78 0.07 -19.55
N PHE A 300 -22.49 -1.19 -19.25
CA PHE A 300 -22.37 -2.28 -20.22
C PHE A 300 -23.67 -3.06 -20.37
N VAL A 301 -24.32 -3.38 -19.24
CA VAL A 301 -25.58 -4.13 -19.17
C VAL A 301 -26.57 -3.34 -18.30
N PRO A 302 -27.50 -2.56 -18.89
CA PRO A 302 -28.42 -1.72 -18.13
C PRO A 302 -29.26 -2.48 -17.09
N GLN A 303 -29.58 -3.74 -17.37
CA GLN A 303 -30.29 -4.61 -16.44
C GLN A 303 -29.31 -5.35 -15.51
N THR A 304 -28.53 -4.58 -14.74
CA THR A 304 -27.67 -5.12 -13.68
C THR A 304 -28.31 -4.88 -12.32
N THR A 305 -28.54 -5.96 -11.58
CA THR A 305 -29.07 -5.92 -10.20
C THR A 305 -27.95 -6.09 -9.18
N VAL A 306 -28.19 -5.62 -7.96
CA VAL A 306 -27.26 -5.77 -6.84
C VAL A 306 -27.93 -6.49 -5.68
N ALA A 307 -27.19 -7.35 -4.99
CA ALA A 307 -27.57 -7.90 -3.70
C ALA A 307 -26.34 -7.98 -2.80
N GLY A 308 -26.44 -7.52 -1.55
CA GLY A 308 -25.28 -7.54 -0.65
C GLY A 308 -24.83 -8.96 -0.31
N GLY A 309 -25.78 -9.87 -0.04
CA GLY A 309 -25.51 -11.21 0.50
C GLY A 309 -25.00 -11.14 1.95
N CYS A 310 -23.83 -10.53 2.11
CA CYS A 310 -23.27 -10.09 3.38
C CYS A 310 -23.61 -8.61 3.64
N LYS A 311 -23.76 -8.22 4.91
CA LYS A 311 -23.96 -6.80 5.29
C LYS A 311 -22.69 -5.95 5.14
N ASN A 312 -21.53 -6.57 5.34
CA ASN A 312 -20.20 -5.95 5.29
C ASN A 312 -19.17 -7.02 4.87
N VAL A 313 -17.92 -6.61 4.71
CA VAL A 313 -16.82 -7.51 4.32
C VAL A 313 -16.54 -8.59 5.37
N SER A 314 -16.63 -8.30 6.68
CA SER A 314 -16.48 -9.32 7.72
C SER A 314 -17.46 -10.50 7.57
N CYS A 315 -18.67 -10.22 7.05
CA CYS A 315 -19.71 -11.20 6.74
C CYS A 315 -20.02 -12.17 7.90
N ASP A 316 -20.41 -11.62 9.04
CA ASP A 316 -20.65 -12.40 10.28
C ASP A 316 -22.01 -13.12 10.32
N SER A 317 -22.88 -12.93 9.33
CA SER A 317 -24.24 -13.47 9.27
C SER A 317 -24.65 -13.87 7.85
N THR A 318 -25.63 -14.77 7.75
CA THR A 318 -26.24 -15.24 6.49
C THR A 318 -27.56 -14.55 6.15
N ASP A 319 -27.99 -13.53 6.89
CA ASP A 319 -29.32 -12.92 6.76
C ASP A 319 -29.63 -12.40 5.35
N GLY A 320 -28.63 -11.91 4.62
CA GLY A 320 -28.78 -11.42 3.25
C GLY A 320 -28.67 -12.49 2.15
N PHE A 321 -28.42 -13.76 2.50
CA PHE A 321 -28.17 -14.81 1.50
C PHE A 321 -29.42 -15.07 0.65
N GLY A 322 -30.62 -14.98 1.23
CA GLY A 322 -31.87 -15.19 0.50
C GLY A 322 -32.04 -14.21 -0.67
N GLU A 323 -31.74 -12.93 -0.45
CA GLU A 323 -31.79 -11.90 -1.50
C GLU A 323 -30.77 -12.18 -2.61
N ALA A 324 -29.53 -12.51 -2.23
CA ALA A 324 -28.47 -12.85 -3.18
C ALA A 324 -28.82 -14.08 -4.04
N ILE A 325 -29.42 -15.10 -3.44
CA ILE A 325 -29.89 -16.30 -4.15
C ILE A 325 -30.97 -15.94 -5.18
N GLU A 326 -31.94 -15.10 -4.82
CA GLU A 326 -33.01 -14.70 -5.73
C GLU A 326 -32.50 -13.82 -6.87
N ALA A 327 -31.53 -12.94 -6.62
CA ALA A 327 -30.84 -12.19 -7.66
C ALA A 327 -30.09 -13.13 -8.62
N ALA A 328 -29.31 -14.07 -8.07
CA ALA A 328 -28.53 -15.04 -8.86
C ALA A 328 -29.38 -15.92 -9.78
N LYS A 329 -30.59 -16.32 -9.34
CA LYS A 329 -31.50 -17.15 -10.15
C LYS A 329 -32.09 -16.41 -11.36
N ARG A 330 -32.20 -15.09 -11.29
CA ARG A 330 -32.82 -14.24 -12.33
C ARG A 330 -31.83 -13.76 -13.38
N ALA A 331 -30.53 -13.85 -13.09
CA ALA A 331 -29.49 -13.36 -13.98
C ALA A 331 -29.09 -14.36 -15.07
N ASP A 332 -28.43 -13.85 -16.11
CA ASP A 332 -27.72 -14.67 -17.09
C ASP A 332 -26.30 -15.01 -16.59
N ILE A 333 -25.69 -14.07 -15.88
CA ILE A 333 -24.35 -14.19 -15.28
C ILE A 333 -24.38 -13.63 -13.87
N VAL A 334 -23.68 -14.30 -12.97
CA VAL A 334 -23.52 -13.85 -11.58
C VAL A 334 -22.08 -13.41 -11.36
N VAL A 335 -21.90 -12.18 -10.90
CA VAL A 335 -20.59 -11.64 -10.52
C VAL A 335 -20.58 -11.49 -9.01
N VAL A 336 -19.77 -12.29 -8.31
CA VAL A 336 -19.63 -12.22 -6.85
C VAL A 336 -18.36 -11.44 -6.51
N ILE A 337 -18.51 -10.33 -5.79
CA ILE A 337 -17.42 -9.52 -5.26
C ILE A 337 -17.16 -9.97 -3.81
N ALA A 338 -15.99 -10.57 -3.59
CA ALA A 338 -15.54 -11.08 -2.30
C ALA A 338 -14.11 -10.58 -2.02
N GLY A 339 -13.60 -10.79 -0.81
CA GLY A 339 -12.22 -10.49 -0.45
C GLY A 339 -12.10 -9.68 0.83
N LEU A 340 -11.14 -8.75 0.83
CA LEU A 340 -10.74 -7.98 2.00
C LEU A 340 -11.07 -6.49 1.82
N ASN A 341 -10.99 -5.77 2.93
CA ASN A 341 -10.92 -4.31 3.02
C ASN A 341 -10.21 -3.92 4.33
N LEU A 342 -10.20 -2.63 4.67
CA LEU A 342 -9.57 -2.10 5.88
C LEU A 342 -10.13 -2.60 7.21
N THR A 343 -11.25 -3.33 7.22
CA THR A 343 -11.73 -4.02 8.43
C THR A 343 -10.99 -5.32 8.70
N GLN A 344 -10.21 -5.81 7.72
CA GLN A 344 -9.51 -7.09 7.75
C GLN A 344 -7.99 -6.92 7.76
N GLU A 345 -7.48 -5.94 7.01
CA GLU A 345 -6.06 -5.67 6.87
C GLU A 345 -5.82 -4.15 6.84
N THR A 346 -5.08 -3.64 7.82
CA THR A 346 -4.69 -2.22 7.88
C THR A 346 -3.56 -2.05 8.90
N GLU A 347 -3.00 -0.85 9.00
CA GLU A 347 -2.10 -0.47 10.08
C GLU A 347 -2.69 -0.82 11.47
N ASP A 348 -1.86 -1.35 12.38
CA ASP A 348 -2.27 -1.93 13.67
C ASP A 348 -3.21 -3.17 13.61
N LEU A 349 -3.47 -3.74 12.43
CA LEU A 349 -4.34 -4.91 12.24
C LEU A 349 -3.76 -5.92 11.24
N ASP A 350 -3.01 -6.90 11.74
CA ASP A 350 -2.68 -8.09 10.97
C ASP A 350 -3.85 -9.08 10.91
N ARG A 351 -3.91 -9.84 9.82
CA ARG A 351 -4.84 -10.96 9.66
C ARG A 351 -4.41 -12.15 10.52
N VAL A 352 -5.39 -12.97 10.88
CA VAL A 352 -5.16 -14.23 11.62
C VAL A 352 -5.35 -15.47 10.76
N THR A 353 -5.84 -15.30 9.54
CA THR A 353 -6.12 -16.37 8.56
C THR A 353 -5.94 -15.82 7.15
N LEU A 354 -5.74 -16.72 6.18
CA LEU A 354 -5.71 -16.41 4.75
C LEU A 354 -7.03 -16.76 4.06
N LEU A 355 -8.04 -17.23 4.80
CA LEU A 355 -9.36 -17.51 4.25
C LEU A 355 -10.13 -16.22 3.95
N LEU A 356 -11.16 -16.32 3.09
CA LEU A 356 -12.14 -15.25 2.96
C LEU A 356 -12.80 -14.96 4.32
N PRO A 357 -13.03 -13.67 4.67
CA PRO A 357 -13.64 -13.31 5.94
C PRO A 357 -15.05 -13.89 6.14
N GLY A 358 -15.31 -14.34 7.36
CA GLY A 358 -16.61 -14.82 7.84
C GLY A 358 -17.29 -15.81 6.90
N LYS A 359 -18.47 -15.43 6.40
CA LYS A 359 -19.36 -16.26 5.59
C LYS A 359 -19.29 -15.99 4.09
N GLN A 360 -18.29 -15.25 3.60
CA GLN A 360 -18.17 -14.97 2.17
C GLN A 360 -18.01 -16.24 1.32
N GLN A 361 -17.19 -17.20 1.76
CA GLN A 361 -17.08 -18.49 1.07
C GLN A 361 -18.41 -19.27 1.07
N ASP A 362 -19.15 -19.25 2.18
CA ASP A 362 -20.47 -19.86 2.28
C ASP A 362 -21.47 -19.21 1.31
N LEU A 363 -21.40 -17.89 1.11
CA LEU A 363 -22.20 -17.15 0.13
C LEU A 363 -21.90 -17.60 -1.30
N VAL A 364 -20.62 -17.70 -1.67
CA VAL A 364 -20.21 -18.17 -3.01
C VAL A 364 -20.71 -19.61 -3.24
N ASN A 365 -20.49 -20.49 -2.26
CA ASN A 365 -20.88 -21.90 -2.34
C ASN A 365 -22.40 -22.08 -2.47
N ILE A 366 -23.21 -21.34 -1.70
CA ILE A 366 -24.67 -21.47 -1.77
C ILE A 366 -25.17 -20.98 -3.13
N ILE A 367 -24.65 -19.86 -3.65
CA ILE A 367 -25.00 -19.34 -4.97
C ILE A 367 -24.66 -20.39 -6.05
N ALA A 368 -23.45 -20.94 -6.03
CA ALA A 368 -23.02 -22.00 -6.94
C ALA A 368 -23.90 -23.26 -6.83
N SER A 369 -24.45 -23.56 -5.65
CA SER A 369 -25.32 -24.74 -5.48
C SER A 369 -26.74 -24.58 -6.02
N VAL A 370 -27.25 -23.34 -6.11
CA VAL A 370 -28.66 -23.07 -6.45
C VAL A 370 -28.84 -22.53 -7.86
N THR A 371 -27.78 -22.04 -8.50
CA THR A 371 -27.82 -21.54 -9.87
C THR A 371 -27.02 -22.43 -10.82
N LYS A 372 -27.52 -22.56 -12.06
CA LYS A 372 -26.76 -23.15 -13.18
C LYS A 372 -26.08 -22.08 -14.04
N LYS A 373 -26.21 -20.81 -13.64
CA LYS A 373 -25.63 -19.67 -14.35
C LYS A 373 -24.14 -19.60 -14.03
N PRO A 374 -23.29 -19.25 -15.01
CA PRO A 374 -21.86 -19.11 -14.77
C PRO A 374 -21.58 -18.01 -13.75
N ILE A 375 -20.63 -18.27 -12.86
CA ILE A 375 -20.21 -17.34 -11.81
C ILE A 375 -18.82 -16.80 -12.13
N VAL A 376 -18.66 -15.49 -12.03
CA VAL A 376 -17.37 -14.79 -11.99
C VAL A 376 -17.11 -14.35 -10.55
N LEU A 377 -16.04 -14.84 -9.95
CA LEU A 377 -15.59 -14.43 -8.62
C LEU A 377 -14.53 -13.33 -8.75
N VAL A 378 -14.80 -12.15 -8.23
CA VAL A 378 -13.86 -11.03 -8.20
C VAL A 378 -13.37 -10.86 -6.77
N ILE A 379 -12.07 -10.94 -6.57
CA ILE A 379 -11.38 -10.80 -5.29
C ILE A 379 -10.81 -9.40 -5.16
N THR A 380 -11.27 -8.66 -4.15
CA THR A 380 -10.70 -7.37 -3.73
C THR A 380 -9.79 -7.54 -2.51
N GLY A 381 -8.91 -6.57 -2.26
CA GLY A 381 -7.97 -6.59 -1.15
C GLY A 381 -6.52 -6.72 -1.59
N GLY A 382 -5.59 -6.29 -0.75
CA GLY A 382 -4.15 -6.33 -1.02
C GLY A 382 -3.55 -7.68 -0.65
N GLY A 383 -3.83 -8.18 0.55
CA GLY A 383 -3.32 -9.47 1.01
C GLY A 383 -3.91 -10.66 0.25
N PRO A 384 -3.14 -11.74 0.06
CA PRO A 384 -3.64 -12.93 -0.63
C PRO A 384 -4.75 -13.61 0.18
N VAL A 385 -5.72 -14.20 -0.51
CA VAL A 385 -6.77 -15.03 0.08
C VAL A 385 -6.81 -16.41 -0.58
N ASP A 386 -7.11 -17.44 0.21
CA ASP A 386 -7.25 -18.81 -0.27
C ASP A 386 -8.54 -18.95 -1.10
N VAL A 387 -8.36 -19.07 -2.41
CA VAL A 387 -9.42 -19.31 -3.40
C VAL A 387 -9.45 -20.75 -3.92
N SER A 388 -8.82 -21.69 -3.22
CA SER A 388 -8.78 -23.11 -3.62
C SER A 388 -10.17 -23.72 -3.81
N PHE A 389 -11.14 -23.34 -2.96
CA PHE A 389 -12.54 -23.75 -3.08
C PHE A 389 -13.16 -23.34 -4.43
N ALA A 390 -12.81 -22.16 -4.94
CA ALA A 390 -13.30 -21.64 -6.20
C ALA A 390 -12.55 -22.21 -7.41
N LYS A 391 -11.24 -22.47 -7.24
CA LYS A 391 -10.41 -23.05 -8.30
C LYS A 391 -10.92 -24.41 -8.74
N GLN A 392 -11.34 -25.25 -7.78
CA GLN A 392 -11.76 -26.63 -8.03
C GLN A 392 -13.23 -26.76 -8.48
N ASP A 393 -14.03 -25.71 -8.32
CA ASP A 393 -15.45 -25.74 -8.64
C ASP A 393 -15.72 -25.27 -10.08
N THR A 394 -16.16 -26.17 -10.95
CA THR A 394 -16.47 -25.89 -12.36
C THR A 394 -17.67 -24.96 -12.55
N ARG A 395 -18.44 -24.66 -11.50
CA ARG A 395 -19.55 -23.70 -11.54
C ARG A 395 -19.06 -22.26 -11.45
N ILE A 396 -17.85 -22.05 -10.93
CA ILE A 396 -17.16 -20.77 -10.90
C ILE A 396 -16.28 -20.72 -12.15
N ALA A 397 -16.82 -20.12 -13.21
CA ALA A 397 -16.20 -20.10 -14.52
C ALA A 397 -14.91 -19.26 -14.54
N SER A 398 -14.87 -18.17 -13.77
CA SER A 398 -13.69 -17.31 -13.72
C SER A 398 -13.42 -16.76 -12.32
N VAL A 399 -12.14 -16.52 -12.03
CA VAL A 399 -11.68 -15.86 -10.81
C VAL A 399 -10.71 -14.75 -11.20
N LEU A 400 -10.94 -13.53 -10.73
CA LEU A 400 -10.06 -12.38 -10.91
C LEU A 400 -9.62 -11.85 -9.55
N TRP A 401 -8.39 -11.35 -9.46
CA TRP A 401 -7.95 -10.49 -8.38
C TRP A 401 -7.75 -9.07 -8.91
N ILE A 402 -8.46 -8.10 -8.33
CA ILE A 402 -8.44 -6.69 -8.76
C ILE A 402 -7.81 -5.76 -7.70
N GLY A 403 -7.27 -6.34 -6.62
CA GLY A 403 -6.57 -5.57 -5.58
C GLY A 403 -7.47 -4.53 -4.89
N TYR A 404 -6.88 -3.36 -4.64
CA TYR A 404 -7.57 -2.11 -4.31
C TYR A 404 -7.56 -1.19 -5.55
N PRO A 405 -8.61 -1.21 -6.39
CA PRO A 405 -8.58 -0.55 -7.69
C PRO A 405 -8.92 0.96 -7.66
N GLY A 406 -8.98 1.56 -6.48
CA GLY A 406 -9.23 2.99 -6.31
C GLY A 406 -10.54 3.46 -6.93
N GLU A 407 -10.58 4.72 -7.34
CA GLU A 407 -11.82 5.39 -7.79
C GLU A 407 -12.36 4.86 -9.14
N VAL A 408 -11.50 4.25 -9.94
CA VAL A 408 -11.79 3.78 -11.31
C VAL A 408 -12.09 2.29 -11.39
N GLY A 409 -12.01 1.54 -10.29
CA GLY A 409 -12.22 0.09 -10.30
C GLY A 409 -13.57 -0.34 -10.88
N GLY A 410 -14.63 0.44 -10.60
CA GLY A 410 -15.93 0.19 -11.19
C GLY A 410 -15.96 0.38 -12.71
N GLN A 411 -15.18 1.31 -13.26
CA GLN A 411 -15.05 1.49 -14.71
C GLN A 411 -14.29 0.30 -15.34
N VAL A 412 -13.18 -0.12 -14.73
CA VAL A 412 -12.26 -1.09 -15.34
C VAL A 412 -12.78 -2.53 -15.27
N LEU A 413 -13.48 -2.92 -14.20
CA LEU A 413 -14.00 -4.29 -14.08
C LEU A 413 -14.82 -4.74 -15.31
N PRO A 414 -15.84 -4.01 -15.79
CA PRO A 414 -16.57 -4.40 -16.99
C PRO A 414 -15.72 -4.33 -18.27
N GLU A 415 -14.75 -3.41 -18.39
CA GLU A 415 -13.83 -3.38 -19.54
C GLU A 415 -13.08 -4.72 -19.67
N ILE A 416 -12.64 -5.29 -18.54
CA ILE A 416 -11.99 -6.61 -18.49
C ILE A 416 -12.99 -7.74 -18.77
N LEU A 417 -14.15 -7.75 -18.09
CA LEU A 417 -15.11 -8.84 -18.25
C LEU A 417 -15.65 -8.93 -19.67
N PHE A 418 -15.75 -7.83 -20.41
CA PHE A 418 -16.24 -7.80 -21.79
C PHE A 418 -15.14 -7.70 -22.85
N GLY A 419 -13.87 -7.78 -22.45
CA GLY A 419 -12.73 -7.83 -23.38
C GLY A 419 -12.44 -6.53 -24.10
N GLU A 420 -12.81 -5.38 -23.53
CA GLU A 420 -12.29 -4.08 -23.96
C GLU A 420 -10.83 -3.87 -23.51
N TYR A 421 -10.40 -4.62 -22.49
CA TYR A 421 -9.01 -4.77 -22.10
C TYR A 421 -8.68 -6.23 -21.77
N ASN A 422 -7.49 -6.71 -22.19
CA ASN A 422 -7.00 -8.04 -21.89
C ASN A 422 -5.99 -7.99 -20.73
N PRO A 423 -6.32 -8.55 -19.54
CA PRO A 423 -5.42 -8.50 -18.38
C PRO A 423 -4.18 -9.41 -18.48
N GLY A 424 -3.97 -10.08 -19.61
CA GLY A 424 -2.82 -10.96 -19.86
C GLY A 424 -1.88 -10.52 -20.99
N GLU A 425 -2.05 -9.30 -21.54
CA GLU A 425 -1.18 -8.70 -22.55
C GLU A 425 -0.09 -7.79 -21.97
#